data_AF-A0A2N0KSD4-F1
#
_entry.id   AF-A0A2N0KSD4-F1
#
_cell.length_a   1.000
_cell.length_b   1.000
_cell.length_c   1.000
_cell.angle_alpha   90.00
_cell.angle_beta   90.00
_cell.angle_gamma   90.00
#
_symmetry.space_group_name_H-M   'P 1'
#
loop_
_entity.id
_entity.type
_entity.pdbx_description
1 polymer ?
#
loop_
_entity_poly.entity_id
_entity_poly.type
_entity_poly.pdbx_seq_one_letter_code
_entity_poly.pdbx_strand_id
1 'polypeptide(L)'
;MSGEELFNTYLPHLEKINPNFNHEWVKEYHHYRIPNAQPVVDTNYSQNIPEHETGIQNLYLANTSQVYPQDRGTNYSVAMGRKMAALALQNLKTK
;
A
#
# COMPACT_ATOMS: atom_id res chain seq x y z
N MET A 1 -15.44 11.27 7.71
CA MET A 1 -16.34 10.36 8.44
C MET A 1 -15.64 9.91 9.70
N SER A 2 -16.34 9.97 10.83
CA SER A 2 -15.91 9.33 12.07
C SER A 2 -15.99 7.80 11.93
N GLY A 3 -15.37 7.07 12.86
CA GLY A 3 -15.47 5.61 12.87
C GLY A 3 -16.91 5.11 13.06
N GLU A 4 -17.70 5.82 13.87
CA GLU A 4 -19.11 5.52 14.12
C GLU A 4 -19.98 5.77 12.88
N GLU A 5 -19.78 6.91 12.20
CA GLU A 5 -20.49 7.21 10.95
C GLU A 5 -20.20 6.13 9.90
N LEU A 6 -18.93 5.71 9.78
CA LEU A 6 -18.54 4.65 8.86
C LEU A 6 -19.16 3.31 9.25
N PHE A 7 -19.09 2.93 10.52
CA PHE A 7 -19.67 1.70 11.05
C PHE A 7 -21.17 1.62 10.72
N ASN A 8 -21.93 2.65 11.08
CA ASN A 8 -23.37 2.72 10.82
C ASN A 8 -23.71 2.75 9.32
N THR A 9 -22.80 3.25 8.47
CA THR A 9 -22.96 3.21 7.00
C THR A 9 -22.89 1.78 6.46
N TYR A 10 -21.95 0.96 6.96
CA TYR A 10 -21.75 -0.41 6.46
C TYR A 10 -22.73 -1.42 7.05
N LEU A 11 -23.23 -1.18 8.26
CA LEU A 11 -24.02 -2.14 9.03
C LEU A 11 -25.26 -2.69 8.28
N PRO A 12 -26.09 -1.86 7.61
CA PRO A 12 -27.26 -2.36 6.85
C PRO A 12 -26.89 -3.22 5.64
N HIS A 13 -25.65 -3.14 5.15
CA HIS A 13 -25.20 -3.96 4.04
C HIS A 13 -24.79 -5.37 4.48
N LEU A 14 -24.45 -5.57 5.76
CA LEU A 14 -24.20 -6.90 6.31
C LEU A 14 -25.49 -7.73 6.37
N GLU A 15 -26.62 -7.11 6.70
CA GLU A 15 -27.95 -7.74 6.64
C GLU A 15 -28.32 -8.17 5.20
N LYS A 16 -27.88 -7.43 4.18
CA LYS A 16 -28.10 -7.81 2.77
C LYS A 16 -27.31 -9.05 2.38
N ILE A 17 -26.12 -9.25 2.94
CA ILE A 17 -25.26 -10.42 2.68
C ILE A 17 -25.78 -11.63 3.46
N ASN A 18 -26.19 -11.42 4.71
CA ASN A 18 -26.77 -12.44 5.58
C ASN A 18 -28.03 -11.88 6.27
N PRO A 19 -29.24 -12.26 5.82
CA PRO A 19 -30.50 -11.76 6.41
C PRO A 19 -30.70 -12.11 7.89
N ASN A 20 -29.97 -13.08 8.43
CA ASN A 20 -30.00 -13.43 9.86
C ASN A 20 -28.99 -12.64 10.68
N PHE A 21 -28.17 -11.79 10.05
CA PHE A 21 -27.23 -10.94 10.77
C PHE A 21 -28.00 -10.03 11.73
N ASN A 22 -27.53 -9.95 12.97
CA ASN A 22 -27.99 -9.00 13.97
C ASN A 22 -26.80 -8.14 14.37
N HIS A 23 -27.00 -6.83 14.50
CA HIS A 23 -25.99 -5.86 14.90
C HIS A 23 -25.31 -6.21 16.23
N GLU A 24 -26.01 -6.87 17.15
CA GLU A 24 -25.48 -7.36 18.44
C GLU A 24 -24.39 -8.43 18.27
N TRP A 25 -24.25 -9.03 17.08
CA TRP A 25 -23.16 -9.97 16.79
C TRP A 25 -21.80 -9.26 16.70
N VAL A 26 -21.80 -7.94 16.45
CA VAL A 26 -20.58 -7.15 16.44
C VAL A 26 -20.12 -6.92 17.87
N LYS A 27 -19.00 -7.55 18.23
CA LYS A 27 -18.39 -7.36 19.56
C LYS A 27 -17.61 -6.05 19.65
N GLU A 28 -16.85 -5.74 18.60
CA GLU A 28 -15.95 -4.60 18.52
C GLU A 28 -15.80 -4.15 17.07
N TYR A 29 -15.45 -2.88 16.86
CA TYR A 29 -15.01 -2.34 15.57
C TYR A 29 -13.81 -1.42 15.77
N HIS A 30 -12.91 -1.40 14.79
CA HIS A 30 -11.73 -0.55 14.80
C HIS A 30 -11.72 0.34 13.58
N HIS A 31 -11.45 1.62 13.78
CA HIS A 31 -11.35 2.61 12.72
C HIS A 31 -9.92 3.14 12.66
N TYR A 32 -9.25 2.91 11.52
CA TYR A 32 -7.91 3.39 11.25
C TYR A 32 -7.94 4.41 10.11
N ARG A 33 -7.23 5.51 10.29
CA ARG A 33 -7.03 6.51 9.24
C ARG A 33 -5.54 6.71 9.04
N ILE A 34 -5.07 6.42 7.84
CA ILE A 34 -3.66 6.54 7.48
C ILE A 34 -3.60 7.35 6.17
N PRO A 35 -2.83 8.46 6.13
CA PRO A 35 -2.60 9.17 4.88
C PRO A 35 -1.77 8.30 3.93
N ASN A 36 -1.99 8.45 2.61
CA ASN A 36 -1.20 7.78 1.58
C ASN A 36 -1.15 6.23 1.73
N ALA A 37 -2.24 5.62 2.20
CA ALA A 37 -2.32 4.16 2.41
C ALA A 37 -2.15 3.34 1.13
N GLN A 38 -2.42 3.94 -0.03
CA GLN A 38 -2.24 3.33 -1.34
C GLN A 38 -1.74 4.39 -2.33
N PRO A 39 -0.75 4.07 -3.18
CA PRO A 39 -0.39 4.93 -4.31
C PRO A 39 -1.58 5.04 -5.26
N VAL A 40 -1.86 6.26 -5.72
CA VAL A 40 -2.88 6.51 -6.75
C VAL A 40 -2.20 6.47 -8.10
N VAL A 41 -2.62 5.54 -8.95
CA VAL A 41 -2.11 5.36 -10.31
C VAL A 41 -2.99 6.18 -11.25
N ASP A 42 -2.47 7.31 -11.71
CA ASP A 42 -3.14 8.18 -12.66
C ASP A 42 -2.93 7.73 -14.12
N THR A 43 -3.53 8.47 -15.05
CA THR A 43 -3.30 8.24 -16.48
C THR A 43 -1.83 8.49 -16.80
N ASN A 44 -1.21 7.55 -17.51
CA ASN A 44 0.23 7.58 -17.85
C ASN A 44 1.17 7.51 -16.63
N TYR A 45 0.73 6.97 -15.50
CA TYR A 45 1.55 6.81 -14.29
C TYR A 45 2.94 6.21 -14.54
N SER A 46 3.07 5.30 -15.51
CA SER A 46 4.34 4.70 -15.90
C SER A 46 5.43 5.71 -16.28
N GLN A 47 5.05 6.92 -16.72
CA GLN A 47 5.96 8.02 -17.05
C GLN A 47 6.40 8.82 -15.81
N ASN A 48 5.69 8.66 -14.70
CA ASN A 48 5.88 9.43 -13.46
C ASN A 48 6.49 8.58 -12.33
N ILE A 49 6.87 7.33 -12.60
CA ILE A 49 7.46 6.44 -11.59
C ILE A 49 8.84 6.98 -11.21
N PRO A 50 9.09 7.30 -9.93
CA PRO A 50 10.41 7.73 -9.50
C PRO A 50 11.45 6.63 -9.67
N GLU A 51 12.62 7.03 -10.17
CA GLU A 51 13.78 6.14 -10.26
C GLU A 51 14.18 5.58 -8.89
N HIS A 52 14.77 4.39 -8.91
CA HIS A 52 15.32 3.79 -7.69
C HIS A 52 16.55 4.54 -7.18
N GLU A 53 17.37 5.09 -8.08
CA GLU A 53 18.51 5.91 -7.71
C GLU A 53 18.05 7.35 -7.47
N THR A 54 18.38 7.87 -6.29
CA THR A 54 17.90 9.20 -5.85
C THR A 54 18.81 10.35 -6.29
N GLY A 55 19.97 10.05 -6.88
CA GLY A 55 21.05 11.02 -7.08
C GLY A 55 21.87 11.32 -5.82
N ILE A 56 21.43 10.87 -4.63
CA ILE A 56 22.21 10.95 -3.40
C ILE A 56 23.03 9.66 -3.25
N GLN A 57 24.34 9.82 -3.00
CA GLN A 57 25.25 8.68 -2.89
C GLN A 57 24.77 7.69 -1.81
N ASN A 58 24.66 6.41 -2.21
CA ASN A 58 24.24 5.30 -1.35
C ASN A 58 22.80 5.41 -0.79
N LEU A 59 21.93 6.22 -1.41
CA LEU A 59 20.51 6.31 -1.07
C LEU A 59 19.63 5.83 -2.23
N TYR A 60 18.80 4.83 -1.96
CA TYR A 60 17.91 4.22 -2.93
C TYR A 60 16.45 4.34 -2.49
N LEU A 61 15.57 4.59 -3.44
CA LEU A 61 14.13 4.64 -3.24
C LEU A 61 13.52 3.28 -3.61
N ALA A 62 12.84 2.65 -2.66
CA ALA A 62 12.08 1.43 -2.87
C ALA A 62 10.80 1.45 -2.03
N ASN A 63 9.68 1.80 -2.66
CA ASN A 63 8.37 1.83 -2.03
C ASN A 63 7.26 1.38 -2.99
N THR A 64 6.03 1.35 -2.50
CA THR A 64 4.87 0.83 -3.23
C THR A 64 4.51 1.63 -4.48
N SER A 65 4.93 2.89 -4.59
CA SER A 65 4.75 3.69 -5.82
C SER A 65 5.53 3.11 -7.02
N GLN A 66 6.56 2.30 -6.76
CA GLN A 66 7.40 1.68 -7.80
C GLN A 66 6.96 0.25 -8.15
N VAL A 67 5.86 -0.25 -7.57
CA VAL A 67 5.35 -1.62 -7.81
C VAL A 67 4.50 -1.72 -9.08
N TYR A 68 4.14 -0.59 -9.69
CA TYR A 68 3.40 -0.53 -10.95
C TYR A 68 4.05 -1.40 -12.06
N PRO A 69 3.26 -2.10 -12.90
CA PRO A 69 1.80 -2.11 -12.99
C PRO A 69 1.12 -3.07 -12.00
N GLN A 70 1.88 -3.71 -11.12
CA GLN A 70 1.31 -4.61 -10.14
C GLN A 70 0.73 -3.84 -8.95
N ASP A 71 -0.14 -4.50 -8.19
CA ASP A 71 -0.66 -3.97 -6.95
C ASP A 71 0.38 -4.13 -5.82
N ARG A 72 0.21 -3.38 -4.73
CA ARG A 72 1.11 -3.25 -3.56
C ARG A 72 1.24 -4.52 -2.69
N GLY A 73 1.23 -5.70 -3.31
CA GLY A 73 1.45 -6.99 -2.67
C GLY A 73 2.86 -7.11 -2.11
N THR A 74 2.97 -7.74 -0.93
CA THR A 74 4.23 -7.90 -0.20
C THR A 74 5.32 -8.61 -1.01
N ASN A 75 4.94 -9.52 -1.91
CA ASN A 75 5.87 -10.23 -2.79
C ASN A 75 6.70 -9.27 -3.66
N TYR A 76 6.09 -8.20 -4.17
CA TYR A 76 6.80 -7.20 -4.99
C TYR A 76 7.73 -6.35 -4.16
N SER A 77 7.35 -5.98 -2.94
CA SER A 77 8.23 -5.29 -1.99
C SER A 77 9.47 -6.12 -1.66
N VAL A 78 9.31 -7.43 -1.44
CA VAL A 78 10.46 -8.33 -1.20
C VAL A 78 11.36 -8.42 -2.42
N ALA A 79 10.78 -8.57 -3.62
CA ALA A 79 11.56 -8.61 -4.87
C ALA A 79 12.34 -7.31 -5.10
N MET A 80 11.69 -6.16 -4.91
CA MET A 80 12.30 -4.84 -5.01
C MET A 80 13.41 -4.63 -3.99
N GLY A 81 13.20 -5.05 -2.74
CA GLY A 81 14.23 -4.99 -1.69
C GLY A 81 15.48 -5.78 -2.05
N ARG A 82 15.32 -7.00 -2.60
CA ARG A 82 16.45 -7.81 -3.10
C ARG A 82 17.19 -7.12 -4.24
N LYS A 83 16.45 -6.53 -5.18
CA LYS A 83 17.03 -5.76 -6.30
C LYS A 83 17.86 -4.58 -5.80
N MET A 84 17.35 -3.82 -4.83
CA MET A 84 18.07 -2.66 -4.26
C MET A 84 19.31 -3.07 -3.47
N ALA A 85 19.23 -4.16 -2.70
CA ALA A 85 20.40 -4.68 -1.99
C ALA A 85 21.52 -5.10 -2.95
N ALA A 86 21.18 -5.75 -4.07
CA ALA A 86 22.15 -6.12 -5.10
C ALA A 86 22.80 -4.90 -5.75
N LEU A 87 22.00 -3.89 -6.13
CA LEU A 87 22.49 -2.62 -6.69
C LEU A 87 23.42 -1.89 -5.71
N ALA A 88 23.03 -1.80 -4.44
CA ALA A 88 23.85 -1.18 -3.40
C ALA A 88 25.22 -1.88 -3.24
N LEU A 89 25.24 -3.21 -3.20
CA LEU A 89 26.48 -3.99 -3.12
C LEU A 89 27.38 -3.80 -4.35
N GLN A 90 26.79 -3.68 -5.54
CA GLN A 90 27.54 -3.38 -6.76
C GLN A 90 28.22 -2.01 -6.65
N ASN A 91 27.45 -0.98 -6.33
CA ASN A 91 27.96 0.40 -6.24
C ASN A 91 29.00 0.60 -5.12
N LEU A 92 28.96 -0.20 -4.06
CA LEU A 92 30.00 -0.20 -3.02
C LEU A 92 31.32 -0.86 -3.46
N LYS A 93 31.27 -1.86 -4.35
CA LYS A 93 32.47 -2.55 -4.86
C LYS A 93 33.20 -1.78 -5.95
N THR A 94 32.53 -0.83 -6.61
CA THR A 94 33.11 0.01 -7.67
C THR A 94 33.88 1.22 -7.11
N LYS A 95 34.05 1.31 -5.79
CA LYS A 95 34.99 2.20 -5.10
C LYS A 95 36.29 1.49 -4.80
#